data_AF-A0A8S0PYS3-F1
#
_entry.id   AF-A0A8S0PYS3-F1
#
_cell.length_a   1.000
_cell.length_b   1.000
_cell.length_c   1.000
_cell.angle_alpha   90.00
_cell.angle_beta   90.00
_cell.angle_gamma   90.00
#
_symmetry.space_group_name_H-M   'P 1'
#
loop_
_entity.id
_entity.type
_entity.pdbx_description
1 polymer ?
#
loop_
_entity_poly.entity_id
_entity_poly.type
_entity_poly.pdbx_seq_one_letter_code
_entity_poly.pdbx_strand_id
1 'polypeptide(L)'
;MEFCPTCGNMLLYELPNTGHSARFFCPTCPYVCQMKKRVKIKRHMRLVKKAIDPIFSENDQQNLPTTDTTCPACNYGKAAFYQVQIRSADEPMTTFYMCKRETCRNHWRED
;
A
#
# COMPACT_ATOMS: atom_id res chain seq x y z
N MET A 1 -8.59 10.61 -17.18
CA MET A 1 -9.67 10.62 -16.18
C MET A 1 -10.05 12.08 -16.02
N GLU A 2 -11.32 12.42 -16.29
CA GLU A 2 -11.83 13.80 -16.20
C GLU A 2 -12.68 13.93 -14.94
N PHE A 3 -12.65 15.10 -14.31
CA PHE A 3 -13.41 15.42 -13.11
C PHE A 3 -14.46 16.48 -13.44
N CYS A 4 -15.57 16.44 -12.73
CA CYS A 4 -16.61 17.42 -12.89
C CYS A 4 -16.19 18.76 -12.26
N PRO A 5 -16.36 19.90 -12.96
CA PRO A 5 -15.98 21.21 -12.45
C PRO A 5 -16.89 21.72 -11.31
N THR A 6 -18.09 21.16 -11.15
CA THR A 6 -19.05 21.56 -10.12
C THR A 6 -19.06 20.59 -8.93
N CYS A 7 -19.14 19.28 -9.18
CA CYS A 7 -19.27 18.27 -8.12
C CYS A 7 -17.90 17.75 -7.62
N GLY A 8 -16.79 18.01 -8.34
CA GLY A 8 -15.46 17.46 -8.03
C GLY A 8 -15.34 15.94 -8.21
N ASN A 9 -16.45 15.23 -8.41
CA ASN A 9 -16.46 13.78 -8.62
C ASN A 9 -15.86 13.39 -9.98
N MET A 10 -15.29 12.18 -10.02
CA MET A 10 -14.78 11.58 -11.24
C MET A 10 -15.93 11.31 -12.20
N LEU A 11 -15.77 11.75 -13.46
CA LEU A 11 -16.78 11.51 -14.49
C LEU A 11 -16.73 10.05 -14.95
N LEU A 12 -17.91 9.46 -15.13
CA LEU A 12 -18.07 8.10 -15.61
C LEU A 12 -18.29 8.07 -17.11
N TYR A 13 -17.81 7.01 -17.76
CA TYR A 13 -17.94 6.81 -19.21
C TYR A 13 -19.25 6.12 -19.54
N GLU A 14 -20.01 6.70 -20.48
CA GLU A 14 -21.22 6.10 -21.05
C GLU A 14 -20.94 5.67 -22.49
N LEU A 15 -21.31 4.42 -22.80
CA LEU A 15 -21.15 3.85 -24.13
C LEU A 15 -22.06 4.57 -25.15
N PRO A 16 -21.65 4.65 -26.43
CA PRO A 16 -22.52 5.19 -27.46
C PRO A 16 -23.73 4.26 -27.64
N ASN A 17 -24.94 4.85 -27.60
CA ASN A 17 -26.19 4.18 -27.92
C ASN A 17 -26.76 4.75 -29.22
N THR A 18 -27.76 4.12 -29.83
CA THR A 18 -28.43 4.52 -31.08
C THR A 18 -29.01 5.94 -31.01
N GLY A 19 -28.16 6.95 -31.22
CA GLY A 19 -28.51 8.38 -31.18
C GLY A 19 -27.49 9.29 -30.48
N HIS A 20 -26.57 8.75 -29.68
CA HIS A 20 -25.60 9.55 -28.93
C HIS A 20 -24.18 8.99 -29.01
N SER A 21 -23.21 9.88 -29.24
CA SER A 21 -21.79 9.55 -29.16
C SER A 21 -21.38 9.31 -27.71
N ALA A 22 -20.28 8.57 -27.51
CA ALA A 22 -19.72 8.31 -26.19
C ALA A 22 -19.49 9.62 -25.41
N ARG A 23 -19.92 9.64 -24.14
CA ARG A 23 -19.88 10.85 -23.30
C ARG A 23 -19.45 10.52 -21.87
N PHE A 24 -18.95 11.54 -21.18
CA PHE A 24 -18.67 11.50 -19.75
C PHE A 24 -19.79 12.20 -18.98
N PHE A 25 -20.24 11.61 -17.87
CA PHE A 25 -21.29 12.20 -17.02
C PHE A 25 -20.89 12.19 -15.52
N CYS A 26 -21.32 13.19 -14.74
CA CYS A 26 -21.20 13.13 -13.27
C CYS A 26 -22.38 12.29 -12.73
N PRO A 27 -22.14 11.33 -11.82
CA PRO A 27 -23.23 10.57 -11.19
C PRO A 27 -24.06 11.41 -10.21
N THR A 28 -23.53 12.57 -9.78
CA THR A 28 -24.10 13.38 -8.69
C THR A 28 -24.74 14.68 -9.20
N CYS A 29 -24.40 15.13 -10.41
CA CYS A 29 -24.95 16.38 -10.97
C CYS A 29 -25.18 16.22 -12.48
N PRO A 30 -26.05 17.05 -13.10
CA PRO A 30 -26.43 16.90 -14.50
C PRO A 30 -25.33 17.31 -15.51
N TYR A 31 -24.08 17.46 -15.04
CA TYR A 31 -22.96 17.81 -15.90
C TYR A 31 -22.60 16.66 -16.84
N VAL A 32 -22.55 16.98 -18.14
CA VAL A 32 -22.20 16.05 -19.21
C VAL A 32 -21.10 16.68 -20.06
N CYS A 33 -20.02 15.94 -20.28
CA CYS A 33 -18.91 16.32 -21.15
C CYS A 33 -18.91 15.44 -22.39
N GLN A 34 -19.02 16.04 -23.58
CA GLN A 34 -18.92 15.30 -24.85
C GLN A 34 -17.46 15.04 -25.21
N MET A 35 -17.16 13.81 -25.61
CA MET A 35 -15.79 13.42 -25.95
C MET A 35 -15.39 13.97 -27.31
N LYS A 36 -14.46 14.93 -27.34
CA LYS A 36 -13.94 15.54 -28.59
C LYS A 36 -13.05 14.60 -29.42
N LYS A 37 -12.48 13.54 -28.81
CA LYS A 37 -11.59 12.58 -29.48
C LYS A 37 -11.90 11.15 -29.00
N ARG A 38 -11.74 10.16 -29.89
CA ARG A 38 -11.84 8.73 -29.53
C ARG A 38 -10.73 8.38 -28.52
N VAL A 39 -11.07 8.31 -27.23
CA VAL A 39 -10.14 7.89 -26.18
C VAL A 39 -9.85 6.41 -26.38
N LYS A 40 -8.62 6.08 -26.78
CA LYS A 40 -8.13 4.70 -26.76
C LYS A 40 -7.94 4.31 -25.29
N ILE A 41 -8.83 3.51 -24.72
CA ILE A 41 -8.60 2.84 -23.44
C ILE A 41 -7.48 1.81 -23.69
N LYS A 42 -6.23 2.26 -23.60
CA LYS A 42 -5.07 1.37 -23.69
C LYS A 42 -4.88 0.71 -22.32
N ARG A 43 -5.25 -0.56 -22.20
CA ARG A 43 -4.77 -1.42 -21.11
C ARG A 43 -3.49 -2.09 -21.57
N HIS A 44 -2.35 -1.59 -21.14
CA HIS A 44 -1.15 -2.38 -20.84
C HIS A 44 -0.10 -1.42 -20.28
N MET A 45 0.13 -1.50 -18.97
CA MET A 45 1.31 -0.94 -18.35
C MET A 45 1.97 -2.07 -17.57
N ARG A 46 3.24 -2.36 -17.89
CA ARG A 46 4.08 -3.15 -16.98
C ARG A 46 4.25 -2.30 -15.74
N LEU A 47 3.50 -2.65 -14.70
CA LEU A 47 3.63 -2.07 -13.37
C LEU A 47 4.99 -2.51 -12.83
N VAL A 48 6.01 -1.65 -12.99
CA VAL A 48 7.24 -1.78 -12.21
C VAL A 48 6.84 -1.42 -10.78
N LYS A 49 6.97 -2.37 -9.85
CA LYS A 49 6.72 -2.11 -8.43
C LYS A 49 7.61 -0.93 -8.02
N LYS A 50 7.00 0.14 -7.51
CA LYS A 50 7.73 1.25 -6.90
C LYS A 50 8.58 0.69 -5.76
N ALA A 51 9.84 1.09 -5.68
CA ALA A 51 10.68 0.79 -4.52
C ALA A 51 9.95 1.33 -3.28
N ILE A 52 9.61 0.42 -2.37
CA ILE A 52 8.93 0.76 -1.13
C ILE A 52 10.05 1.17 -0.19
N ASP A 53 10.09 2.43 0.21
CA ASP A 53 11.03 2.87 1.24
C ASP A 53 10.64 2.15 2.53
N PRO A 54 11.57 1.39 3.14
CA PRO A 54 11.28 0.69 4.38
C PRO A 54 10.99 1.73 5.47
N ILE A 55 9.95 1.47 6.28
CA ILE A 55 9.54 2.34 7.38
C ILE A 55 10.64 2.44 8.45
N PHE A 56 11.50 1.41 8.54
CA PHE A 56 12.64 1.36 9.45
C PHE A 56 13.94 1.33 8.64
N SER A 57 14.84 2.25 8.94
CA SER A 57 16.20 2.25 8.38
C SER A 57 17.09 1.28 9.15
N GLU A 58 18.20 0.82 8.56
CA GLU A 58 19.16 -0.07 9.25
C GLU A 58 19.72 0.55 10.55
N ASN A 59 19.86 1.88 10.59
CA ASN A 59 20.27 2.59 11.81
C ASN A 59 19.22 2.53 12.91
N ASP A 60 17.94 2.55 12.54
CA ASP A 60 16.85 2.43 13.52
C ASP A 60 16.87 1.04 14.13
N GLN A 61 17.14 0.01 13.32
CA GLN A 61 17.24 -1.39 13.74
C GLN A 61 18.32 -1.64 14.81
N GLN A 62 19.41 -0.87 14.81
CA GLN A 62 20.47 -0.99 15.83
C GLN A 62 20.06 -0.40 17.19
N ASN A 63 19.14 0.56 17.20
CA ASN A 63 18.69 1.25 18.41
C ASN A 63 17.49 0.57 19.08
N LEU A 64 17.02 -0.57 18.55
CA LEU A 64 15.90 -1.28 19.14
C LEU A 64 16.26 -1.83 20.53
N PRO A 65 15.27 -1.87 21.45
CA PRO A 65 15.44 -2.51 22.74
C PRO A 65 15.78 -3.99 22.57
N THR A 66 16.65 -4.51 23.44
CA THR A 66 17.11 -5.91 23.43
C THR A 66 16.39 -6.72 24.51
N THR A 67 15.97 -7.94 24.18
CA THR A 67 15.39 -8.95 25.08
C THR A 67 16.19 -10.24 25.04
N ASP A 68 16.10 -11.03 26.11
CA ASP A 68 16.76 -12.34 26.24
C ASP A 68 15.91 -13.46 25.59
N THR A 69 15.60 -13.30 24.30
CA THR A 69 14.83 -14.27 23.50
C THR A 69 15.76 -15.10 22.62
N THR A 70 15.60 -16.43 22.63
CA THR A 70 16.43 -17.35 21.84
C THR A 70 16.06 -17.32 20.36
N CYS A 71 17.04 -17.05 19.50
CA CYS A 71 16.84 -17.06 18.04
C CYS A 71 16.61 -18.50 17.53
N PRO A 72 15.51 -18.77 16.79
CA PRO A 72 15.18 -20.11 16.30
C PRO A 72 16.17 -20.64 15.24
N ALA A 73 16.96 -19.76 14.61
CA ALA A 73 17.90 -20.13 13.56
C ALA A 73 19.32 -20.43 14.08
N CYS A 74 19.79 -19.71 15.10
CA CYS A 74 21.18 -19.82 15.57
C CYS A 74 21.34 -20.06 17.08
N ASN A 75 20.23 -20.24 17.80
CA ASN A 75 20.16 -20.46 19.25
C ASN A 75 20.89 -19.41 20.09
N TYR A 76 21.03 -18.19 19.55
CA TYR A 76 21.60 -17.07 20.29
C TYR A 76 20.56 -16.48 21.24
N GLY A 77 20.93 -16.27 22.51
CA GLY A 77 20.00 -15.89 23.57
C GLY A 77 19.62 -14.40 23.65
N LYS A 78 19.97 -13.56 22.66
CA LYS A 78 19.60 -12.14 22.65
C LYS A 78 19.00 -11.72 21.32
N ALA A 79 17.86 -11.05 21.36
CA ALA A 79 17.14 -10.51 20.22
C ALA A 79 16.80 -9.03 20.46
N ALA A 80 16.75 -8.24 19.40
CA ALA A 80 16.11 -6.93 19.42
C ALA A 80 14.63 -7.10 19.09
N PHE A 81 13.74 -6.29 19.67
CA PHE A 81 12.31 -6.38 19.40
C PHE A 81 11.67 -5.02 19.07
N TYR A 82 10.61 -5.07 18.29
CA TYR A 82 9.75 -3.92 18.00
C TYR A 82 8.31 -4.40 17.82
N GLN A 83 7.35 -3.53 18.10
CA GLN A 83 5.94 -3.88 18.04
C GLN A 83 5.22 -2.98 17.03
N VAL A 84 4.38 -3.56 16.19
CA VAL A 84 3.65 -2.84 15.13
C VAL A 84 2.18 -3.25 15.16
N GLN A 85 1.30 -2.25 15.06
CA GLN A 85 -0.14 -2.47 14.89
C GLN A 85 -0.45 -2.76 13.43
N ILE A 86 -0.56 -4.06 13.08
CA ILE A 86 -0.91 -4.50 11.72
C ILE A 86 -2.40 -4.80 11.55
N ARG A 87 -3.18 -4.76 12.65
CA ARG A 87 -4.61 -5.12 12.69
C ARG A 87 -5.43 -4.01 13.34
N SER A 88 -6.74 -4.21 13.43
CA SER A 88 -7.69 -3.29 14.09
C SER A 88 -7.21 -2.92 15.49
N ALA A 89 -7.60 -1.74 15.98
CA ALA A 89 -7.18 -1.23 17.28
C ALA A 89 -7.62 -2.10 18.47
N ASP A 90 -8.63 -2.95 18.27
CA ASP A 90 -9.15 -3.88 19.28
C ASP A 90 -8.26 -5.12 19.50
N GLU A 91 -7.30 -5.37 18.61
CA GLU A 91 -6.36 -6.49 18.72
C GLU A 91 -5.00 -6.05 19.29
N PRO A 92 -4.32 -6.92 20.07
CA PRO A 92 -3.01 -6.60 20.61
C PRO A 92 -1.96 -6.37 19.52
N MET A 93 -0.96 -5.57 19.86
CA MET A 93 0.13 -5.24 18.96
C MET A 93 0.97 -6.48 18.62
N THR A 94 1.40 -6.62 17.37
CA THR A 94 2.22 -7.75 16.94
C THR A 94 3.70 -7.47 17.24
N THR A 95 4.34 -8.32 18.04
CA THR A 95 5.78 -8.26 18.35
C THR A 95 6.60 -8.94 17.25
N PHE A 96 7.65 -8.26 16.80
CA PHE A 96 8.67 -8.78 15.90
C PHE A 96 10.01 -8.79 16.61
N TYR A 97 10.78 -9.85 16.37
CA TYR A 97 12.11 -10.06 16.89
C TYR A 97 13.14 -10.08 15.76
N MET A 98 14.34 -9.60 16.06
CA MET A 98 15.51 -9.64 15.18
C MET A 98 16.71 -10.16 15.96
N CYS A 99 17.43 -11.14 15.42
CA CYS A 99 18.60 -11.69 16.06
C CYS A 99 19.74 -10.65 16.13
N LYS A 100 20.25 -10.37 17.33
CA LYS A 100 21.34 -9.38 17.54
C LYS A 100 22.70 -9.87 17.02
N ARG A 101 22.84 -11.17 16.76
CA ARG A 101 24.05 -11.75 16.16
C ARG A 101 24.18 -11.30 14.71
N GLU A 102 25.23 -10.55 14.40
CA GLU A 102 25.48 -9.97 13.06
C GLU A 102 25.53 -11.01 11.94
N THR A 103 25.98 -12.23 12.24
CA THR A 103 26.06 -13.32 11.26
C THR A 103 24.71 -13.97 10.93
N CYS A 104 23.66 -13.73 11.73
CA CYS A 104 22.36 -14.36 11.55
C CYS A 104 21.31 -13.35 11.10
N ARG A 105 21.12 -12.23 11.83
CA ARG A 105 20.11 -11.19 11.55
C ARG A 105 18.72 -11.73 11.17
N ASN A 106 18.35 -12.92 11.66
CA ASN A 106 17.06 -13.51 11.34
C ASN A 106 15.93 -12.69 11.98
N HIS A 107 14.84 -12.50 11.24
CA HIS A 107 13.63 -11.83 11.72
C HIS A 107 12.52 -12.86 11.90
N TRP A 108 11.86 -12.85 13.05
CA TRP A 108 10.71 -13.71 13.32
C TRP A 108 9.63 -12.95 14.11
N ARG A 109 8.42 -13.51 14.11
CA ARG A 109 7.29 -12.98 14.84
C ARG A 109 7.08 -13.78 16.13
N GLU A 110 6.58 -13.11 17.16
CA GLU A 110 5.98 -13.78 18.31
C GLU A 110 4.62 -14.36 17.90
N ASP A 111 4.50 -15.69 17.90
CA ASP A 111 3.24 -16.39 17.57
C ASP A 111 2.12 -16.08 18.58
#